data_AF-A0A944JJN7-F1
#
_entry.id   AF-A0A944JJN7-F1
#
_cell.length_a   1.000
_cell.length_b   1.000
_cell.length_c   1.000
_cell.angle_alpha   90.00
_cell.angle_beta   90.00
_cell.angle_gamma   90.00
#
_symmetry.space_group_name_H-M   'P 1'
#
loop_
_entity.id
_entity.type
_entity.pdbx_description
1 polymer ?
#
loop_
_entity_poly.entity_id
_entity_poly.type
_entity_poly.pdbx_seq_one_letter_code
_entity_poly.pdbx_strand_id
1 'polypeptide(L)'
;MVVVVGYAQAWDLEARVPWRPLSVAEARERDAAGLPYVVVYRAAGREAPLEVRLVSWRDHYVGLWVYDAQGRRTYDLDMRLLDDPARLLRRYTVGWTYTGPEMAEFDGACPRITVELFPDGKGRRTEEPQGKDGRSYVTVPRVGDDERWMDRSVFGEWPLLSAQVHGFTEPPVFEITEAAAAAEDGSGLAPATCWRPPRPAQPGPIGELFRPGVRVTNGYHPEMTVVEPRRIAGTLSVPSGLLAVSGPDIDHGDGPHITVPVPPGEYVLEEARARHTYHCEWEGSEVTRTDTMAVRVLVSEIPAATWAMARRPDDDPRLLRENGIYGFDTDGATGCFADGAAWEPLLALFEKGLMQGDPDLDPDAYEDISDSMYLLRTRDQATDGELAAFATTGDGTYPVWVGRSEAGEVVGVVVLVERMPELLPESAAAVA
;
A
#
# COMPACT_ATOMS: atom_id res chain seq x y z
N MET A 1 6.44 -38.30 12.09
CA MET A 1 7.56 -37.32 12.18
C MET A 1 7.41 -36.51 13.46
N VAL A 2 8.50 -36.24 14.19
CA VAL A 2 8.49 -35.36 15.38
C VAL A 2 8.72 -33.91 14.96
N VAL A 3 7.81 -33.02 15.36
CA VAL A 3 7.87 -31.57 15.12
C VAL A 3 8.03 -30.86 16.45
N VAL A 4 9.16 -30.19 16.60
CA VAL A 4 9.48 -29.35 17.73
C VAL A 4 8.80 -27.98 17.56
N VAL A 5 8.03 -27.56 18.56
CA VAL A 5 7.32 -26.28 18.59
C VAL A 5 7.97 -25.35 19.60
N GLY A 6 8.35 -24.15 19.16
CA GLY A 6 8.87 -23.10 20.03
C GLY A 6 8.10 -21.79 19.86
N TYR A 7 8.11 -20.97 20.91
CA TYR A 7 7.47 -19.65 20.92
C TYR A 7 8.52 -18.55 21.11
N ALA A 8 8.28 -17.36 20.55
CA ALA A 8 9.15 -16.20 20.78
C ALA A 8 8.39 -14.88 20.63
N GLN A 9 8.98 -13.77 21.10
CA GLN A 9 8.37 -12.44 20.99
C GLN A 9 8.33 -11.94 19.54
N ALA A 10 9.36 -12.24 18.74
CA ALA A 10 9.43 -11.88 17.34
C ALA A 10 10.26 -12.90 16.54
N TRP A 11 10.30 -12.72 15.22
CA TRP A 11 11.11 -13.52 14.31
C TRP A 11 12.07 -12.63 13.54
N ASP A 12 13.37 -12.91 13.59
CA ASP A 12 14.35 -12.20 12.78
C ASP A 12 14.30 -12.70 11.33
N LEU A 13 13.97 -11.80 10.40
CA LEU A 13 13.76 -12.12 8.99
C LEU A 13 15.05 -12.50 8.27
N GLU A 14 16.17 -11.86 8.63
CA GLU A 14 17.47 -12.05 7.98
C GLU A 14 18.19 -13.26 8.57
N ALA A 15 18.27 -13.33 9.90
CA ALA A 15 18.94 -14.43 10.59
C ALA A 15 18.09 -15.70 10.64
N ARG A 16 16.77 -15.60 10.40
CA ARG A 16 15.81 -16.73 10.42
C ARG A 16 15.81 -17.48 11.76
N VAL A 17 15.83 -16.71 12.85
CA VAL A 17 15.86 -17.22 14.22
C VAL A 17 14.79 -16.55 15.09
N PRO A 18 14.28 -17.26 16.11
CA PRO A 18 13.39 -16.64 17.10
C PRO A 18 14.14 -15.56 17.89
N TRP A 19 13.54 -14.38 18.01
CA TRP A 19 14.04 -13.31 18.87
C TRP A 19 13.28 -13.34 20.20
N ARG A 20 14.03 -13.49 21.30
CA ARG A 20 13.52 -13.68 22.67
C ARG A 20 12.52 -14.84 22.75
N PRO A 21 13.02 -16.09 22.81
CA PRO A 21 12.20 -17.26 23.08
C PRO A 21 11.31 -17.06 24.32
N LEU A 22 10.09 -17.56 24.24
CA LEU A 22 9.07 -17.48 25.29
C LEU A 22 8.77 -18.87 25.84
N SER A 23 8.45 -18.95 27.12
CA SER A 23 7.76 -20.11 27.66
C SER A 23 6.34 -20.22 27.07
N VAL A 24 5.75 -21.40 27.17
CA VAL A 24 4.37 -21.63 26.69
C VAL A 24 3.36 -20.75 27.44
N ALA A 25 3.58 -20.54 28.74
CA ALA A 25 2.73 -19.71 29.58
C ALA A 25 2.75 -18.24 29.13
N GLU A 26 3.94 -17.66 28.93
CA GLU A 26 4.08 -16.28 28.45
C GLU A 26 3.47 -16.11 27.05
N ALA A 27 3.70 -17.07 26.14
CA ALA A 27 3.10 -17.03 24.81
C ALA A 27 1.56 -17.07 24.86
N ARG A 28 0.99 -17.89 25.76
CA ARG A 28 -0.46 -17.97 25.98
C ARG A 28 -1.02 -16.67 26.58
N GLU A 29 -0.31 -16.06 27.52
CA GLU A 29 -0.71 -14.76 28.08
C GLU A 29 -0.70 -13.66 27.02
N ARG A 30 0.31 -13.64 26.15
CA ARG A 30 0.38 -12.71 25.01
C ARG A 30 -0.74 -12.94 24.01
N ASP A 31 -1.02 -14.19 23.67
CA ASP A 31 -2.15 -14.57 22.81
C ASP A 31 -3.48 -14.05 23.37
N ALA A 32 -3.75 -14.30 24.66
CA ALA A 32 -4.96 -13.82 25.34
C ALA A 32 -5.03 -12.28 25.39
N ALA A 33 -3.89 -11.60 25.55
CA ALA A 33 -3.79 -10.14 25.51
C ALA A 33 -3.81 -9.55 24.09
N GLY A 34 -3.81 -10.40 23.06
CA GLY A 34 -3.75 -10.02 21.65
C GLY A 34 -2.42 -9.42 21.21
N LEU A 35 -1.35 -9.59 21.99
CA LEU A 35 -0.03 -9.04 21.70
C LEU A 35 0.72 -9.87 20.66
N PRO A 36 1.67 -9.27 19.90
CA PRO A 36 2.44 -10.01 18.91
C PRO A 36 3.26 -11.14 19.52
N TYR A 37 3.26 -12.31 18.89
CA TYR A 37 4.18 -13.42 19.19
C TYR A 37 4.37 -14.30 17.95
N VAL A 38 5.37 -15.17 17.98
CA VAL A 38 5.66 -16.10 16.89
C VAL A 38 5.65 -17.54 17.36
N VAL A 39 5.23 -18.45 16.47
CA VAL A 39 5.29 -19.90 16.67
C VAL A 39 6.19 -20.49 15.60
N VAL A 40 7.16 -21.29 16.00
CA VAL A 40 8.17 -21.87 15.10
C VAL A 40 8.04 -23.39 15.16
N TYR A 41 7.80 -24.00 14.01
CA TYR A 41 7.72 -25.45 13.85
C TYR A 41 8.99 -25.94 13.17
N ARG A 42 9.68 -26.92 13.77
CA ARG A 42 10.92 -27.51 13.24
C ARG A 42 10.81 -29.03 13.23
N ALA A 43 11.21 -29.68 12.14
CA ALA A 43 11.41 -31.13 12.18
C ALA A 43 12.62 -31.44 13.08
N ALA A 44 12.55 -32.50 13.88
CA ALA A 44 13.69 -32.96 14.66
C ALA A 44 14.91 -33.19 13.75
N GLY A 45 16.06 -32.59 14.09
CA GLY A 45 17.30 -32.68 13.32
C GLY A 45 17.43 -31.73 12.12
N ARG A 46 16.44 -30.84 11.89
CA ARG A 46 16.48 -29.85 10.80
C ARG A 46 16.79 -28.44 11.33
N GLU A 47 17.80 -27.80 10.75
CA GLU A 47 18.19 -26.42 11.10
C GLU A 47 17.25 -25.35 10.56
N ALA A 48 16.62 -25.55 9.41
CA ALA A 48 15.63 -24.64 8.87
C ALA A 48 14.24 -24.91 9.50
N PRO A 49 13.43 -23.88 9.80
CA PRO A 49 12.03 -24.10 10.19
C PRO A 49 11.29 -24.88 9.10
N LEU A 50 10.25 -25.61 9.47
CA LEU A 50 9.22 -26.09 8.55
C LEU A 50 8.23 -24.97 8.27
N GLU A 51 7.81 -24.30 9.34
CA GLU A 51 6.77 -23.28 9.31
C GLU A 51 7.02 -22.26 10.42
N VAL A 52 6.73 -20.99 10.13
CA VAL A 52 6.72 -19.91 11.11
C VAL A 52 5.36 -19.23 11.05
N ARG A 53 4.72 -19.05 12.20
CA ARG A 53 3.48 -18.27 12.34
C ARG A 53 3.75 -16.99 13.09
N LEU A 54 3.08 -15.94 12.66
CA LEU A 54 3.26 -14.57 13.12
C LEU A 54 1.88 -14.08 13.56
N VAL A 55 1.63 -14.01 14.85
CA VAL A 55 0.29 -13.77 15.38
C VAL A 55 0.26 -12.41 16.05
N SER A 56 -0.71 -11.56 15.68
CA SER A 56 -1.08 -10.38 16.45
C SER A 56 -2.57 -10.12 16.33
N TRP A 57 -3.34 -10.52 17.34
CA TRP A 57 -4.79 -10.34 17.33
C TRP A 57 -5.20 -8.87 17.45
N ARG A 58 -4.43 -8.06 18.17
CA ARG A 58 -4.66 -6.62 18.28
C ARG A 58 -4.52 -5.91 16.94
N ASP A 59 -3.67 -6.43 16.06
CA ASP A 59 -3.44 -5.91 14.71
C ASP A 59 -4.23 -6.70 13.64
N HIS A 60 -5.19 -7.54 14.07
CA HIS A 60 -6.06 -8.31 13.18
C HIS A 60 -5.33 -9.23 12.21
N TYR A 61 -4.16 -9.74 12.59
CA TYR A 61 -3.23 -10.38 11.65
C TYR A 61 -2.73 -11.75 12.13
N VAL A 62 -2.72 -12.70 11.19
CA VAL A 62 -1.94 -13.93 11.29
C VAL A 62 -1.17 -14.16 9.99
N GLY A 63 0.15 -14.17 10.06
CA GLY A 63 1.04 -14.56 8.97
C GLY A 63 1.52 -16.00 9.12
N LEU A 64 1.74 -16.68 8.00
CA LEU A 64 2.30 -18.03 7.97
C LEU A 64 3.29 -18.15 6.82
N TRP A 65 4.50 -18.60 7.15
CA TRP A 65 5.55 -18.92 6.18
C TRP A 65 5.91 -20.39 6.21
N VAL A 66 6.00 -21.02 5.04
CA VAL A 66 6.50 -22.39 4.86
C VAL A 66 7.88 -22.35 4.23
N TYR A 67 8.77 -23.21 4.71
CA TYR A 67 10.16 -23.26 4.29
C TYR A 67 10.53 -24.62 3.69
N ASP A 68 11.38 -24.62 2.66
CA ASP A 68 12.00 -25.82 2.11
C ASP A 68 13.24 -26.26 2.92
N ALA A 69 13.83 -27.40 2.54
CA ALA A 69 14.99 -27.96 3.22
C ALA A 69 16.24 -27.06 3.21
N GLN A 70 16.32 -26.08 2.30
CA GLN A 70 17.41 -25.10 2.21
C GLN A 70 17.10 -23.84 3.04
N GLY A 71 15.92 -23.80 3.69
CA GLY A 71 15.47 -22.65 4.46
C GLY A 71 14.95 -21.49 3.61
N ARG A 72 14.57 -21.73 2.35
CA ARG A 72 13.91 -20.73 1.50
C ARG A 72 12.40 -20.79 1.74
N ARG A 73 11.73 -19.63 1.79
CA ARG A 73 10.27 -19.55 1.85
C ARG A 73 9.67 -20.01 0.53
N THR A 74 8.86 -21.05 0.59
CA THR A 74 8.09 -21.58 -0.53
C THR A 74 6.63 -21.17 -0.50
N TYR A 75 6.16 -20.66 0.64
CA TYR A 75 4.78 -20.22 0.80
C TYR A 75 4.70 -19.07 1.81
N ASP A 76 3.88 -18.06 1.49
CA ASP A 76 3.49 -16.98 2.39
C ASP A 76 1.98 -16.82 2.35
N LEU A 77 1.37 -16.82 3.54
CA LEU A 77 -0.07 -16.71 3.74
C LEU A 77 -0.32 -15.60 4.77
N ASP A 78 -1.06 -14.59 4.33
CA ASP A 78 -1.53 -13.45 5.10
C ASP A 78 -3.03 -13.66 5.39
N MET A 79 -3.36 -13.70 6.68
CA MET A 79 -4.72 -13.89 7.16
C MET A 79 -5.19 -12.73 8.04
N ARG A 80 -6.46 -12.36 7.89
CA ARG A 80 -7.07 -11.23 8.59
C ARG A 80 -8.24 -11.64 9.46
N LEU A 81 -8.21 -11.15 10.70
CA LEU A 81 -9.33 -11.26 11.64
C LEU A 81 -10.25 -10.06 11.46
N LEU A 82 -11.39 -10.28 10.81
CA LEU A 82 -12.37 -9.24 10.52
C LEU A 82 -13.46 -9.23 11.60
N ASP A 83 -14.73 -9.07 11.20
CA ASP A 83 -15.82 -8.86 12.14
C ASP A 83 -16.30 -10.15 12.82
N ASP A 84 -16.20 -11.29 12.13
CA ASP A 84 -16.43 -12.61 12.73
C ASP A 84 -15.16 -13.05 13.48
N PRO A 85 -15.16 -13.07 14.83
CA PRO A 85 -13.97 -13.42 15.60
C PRO A 85 -13.61 -14.92 15.53
N ALA A 86 -14.50 -15.76 14.98
CA ALA A 86 -14.30 -17.19 14.83
C ALA A 86 -13.59 -17.56 13.51
N ARG A 87 -13.44 -16.63 12.56
CA ARG A 87 -12.90 -16.91 11.23
C ARG A 87 -11.81 -15.94 10.83
N LEU A 88 -10.89 -16.43 10.01
CA LEU A 88 -9.77 -15.71 9.42
C LEU A 88 -9.92 -15.68 7.91
N LEU A 89 -9.95 -14.49 7.31
CA LEU A 89 -9.89 -14.33 5.86
C LEU A 89 -8.48 -14.65 5.37
N ARG A 90 -8.32 -15.54 4.40
CA ARG A 90 -7.06 -15.79 3.69
C ARG A 90 -6.82 -14.70 2.65
N ARG A 91 -6.52 -13.49 3.12
CA ARG A 91 -6.45 -12.26 2.31
C ARG A 91 -5.44 -12.35 1.17
N TYR A 92 -4.26 -12.90 1.43
CA TYR A 92 -3.21 -13.00 0.42
C TYR A 92 -2.42 -14.29 0.59
N THR A 93 -2.12 -14.96 -0.51
CA THR A 93 -1.30 -16.16 -0.55
C THR A 93 -0.35 -16.07 -1.73
N VAL A 94 0.91 -16.43 -1.52
CA VAL A 94 1.88 -16.61 -2.61
C VAL A 94 2.68 -17.90 -2.39
N GLY A 95 2.79 -18.68 -3.46
CA GLY A 95 3.63 -19.88 -3.50
C GLY A 95 4.74 -19.72 -4.53
N TRP A 96 5.96 -20.08 -4.15
CA TRP A 96 7.14 -20.09 -5.02
C TRP A 96 7.56 -21.52 -5.35
N THR A 97 7.86 -21.75 -6.63
CA THR A 97 8.38 -23.05 -7.11
C THR A 97 9.83 -22.91 -7.55
N TYR A 98 10.76 -23.09 -6.62
CA TYR A 98 12.19 -23.06 -6.95
C TYR A 98 12.58 -24.25 -7.83
N THR A 99 13.14 -23.98 -9.01
CA THR A 99 13.44 -25.01 -10.02
C THR A 99 14.75 -25.77 -9.76
N GLY A 100 15.61 -25.25 -8.90
CA GLY A 100 16.90 -25.84 -8.57
C GLY A 100 17.48 -25.33 -7.25
N PRO A 101 18.54 -25.98 -6.72
CA PRO A 101 19.21 -25.56 -5.48
C PRO A 101 20.00 -24.25 -5.62
N GLU A 102 20.39 -23.86 -6.82
CA GLU A 102 21.11 -22.62 -7.09
C GLU A 102 20.21 -21.37 -7.07
N MET A 103 18.90 -21.55 -7.24
CA MET A 103 17.95 -20.44 -7.27
C MET A 103 17.79 -19.84 -5.87
N ALA A 104 18.07 -18.55 -5.75
CA ALA A 104 17.96 -17.84 -4.48
C ALA A 104 16.49 -17.72 -4.02
N GLU A 105 16.30 -17.54 -2.70
CA GLU A 105 14.98 -17.15 -2.17
C GLU A 105 14.51 -15.87 -2.86
N PHE A 106 13.28 -15.88 -3.39
CA PHE A 106 12.66 -14.76 -4.12
C PHE A 106 13.36 -14.30 -5.40
N ASP A 107 14.13 -15.19 -6.04
CA ASP A 107 14.71 -14.93 -7.35
C ASP A 107 13.65 -14.36 -8.32
N GLY A 108 14.01 -13.33 -9.08
CA GLY A 108 13.10 -12.63 -9.98
C GLY A 108 12.51 -13.55 -11.07
N ALA A 109 13.25 -14.59 -11.46
CA ALA A 109 12.83 -15.61 -12.42
C ALA A 109 12.09 -16.79 -11.78
N CYS A 110 11.90 -16.80 -10.46
CA CYS A 110 11.25 -17.89 -9.76
C CYS A 110 9.75 -17.96 -10.12
N PRO A 111 9.25 -19.09 -10.64
CA PRO A 111 7.84 -19.28 -10.88
C PRO A 111 7.02 -19.09 -9.61
N ARG A 112 5.92 -18.32 -9.68
CA ARG A 112 5.04 -18.10 -8.54
C ARG A 112 3.56 -18.03 -8.92
N ILE A 113 2.73 -18.31 -7.92
CA ILE A 113 1.29 -18.12 -7.99
C ILE A 113 0.88 -17.27 -6.81
N THR A 114 0.21 -16.16 -7.08
CA THR A 114 -0.37 -15.25 -6.10
C THR A 114 -1.89 -15.35 -6.13
N VAL A 115 -2.52 -15.43 -4.97
CA VAL A 115 -3.98 -15.41 -4.79
C VAL A 115 -4.34 -14.34 -3.77
N GLU A 116 -5.24 -13.46 -4.16
CA GLU A 116 -5.82 -12.40 -3.33
C GLU A 116 -7.31 -12.62 -3.20
N LEU A 117 -7.82 -12.55 -1.97
CA LEU A 117 -9.23 -12.79 -1.66
C LEU A 117 -9.79 -11.65 -0.82
N PHE A 118 -11.00 -11.21 -1.14
CA PHE A 118 -11.71 -10.13 -0.44
C PHE A 118 -12.95 -10.66 0.29
N PRO A 119 -13.45 -9.96 1.33
CA PRO A 119 -14.63 -10.39 2.08
C PRO A 119 -15.90 -10.50 1.24
N ASP A 120 -16.02 -9.67 0.20
CA ASP A 120 -17.17 -9.59 -0.71
C ASP A 120 -17.27 -10.74 -1.72
N GLY A 121 -16.38 -11.73 -1.62
CA GLY A 121 -16.32 -12.86 -2.55
C GLY A 121 -15.45 -12.60 -3.79
N LYS A 122 -14.98 -11.36 -4.03
CA LYS A 122 -14.04 -11.07 -5.12
C LYS A 122 -12.67 -11.66 -4.84
N GLY A 123 -11.87 -11.77 -5.89
CA GLY A 123 -10.49 -12.20 -5.75
C GLY A 123 -9.72 -12.05 -7.05
N ARG A 124 -8.41 -12.15 -6.94
CA ARG A 124 -7.48 -12.11 -8.07
C ARG A 124 -6.48 -13.25 -7.91
N ARG A 125 -6.24 -13.96 -9.00
CA ARG A 125 -5.21 -14.99 -9.07
C ARG A 125 -4.26 -14.65 -10.20
N THR A 126 -2.98 -14.56 -9.87
CA THR A 126 -1.91 -14.22 -10.79
C THR A 126 -0.92 -15.36 -10.86
N GLU A 127 -0.72 -15.91 -12.04
CA GLU A 127 0.32 -16.90 -12.33
C GLU A 127 1.46 -16.25 -13.10
N GLU A 128 2.68 -16.43 -12.59
CA GLU A 128 3.92 -15.93 -13.19
C GLU A 128 4.87 -17.12 -13.38
N PRO A 129 4.68 -17.96 -14.41
CA PRO A 129 5.45 -19.20 -14.60
C PRO A 129 6.95 -18.99 -14.88
N GLN A 130 7.37 -17.76 -15.17
CA GLN A 130 8.75 -17.36 -15.44
C GLN A 130 9.24 -16.27 -14.46
N GLY A 131 8.53 -16.09 -13.35
CA GLY A 131 8.79 -15.00 -12.40
C GLY A 131 8.28 -13.63 -12.85
N LYS A 132 8.65 -12.58 -12.10
CA LYS A 132 8.06 -11.21 -12.21
C LYS A 132 8.33 -10.55 -13.55
N ASP A 133 9.48 -10.84 -14.14
CA ASP A 133 9.92 -10.19 -15.37
C ASP A 133 9.44 -10.97 -16.62
N GLY A 134 8.71 -12.07 -16.40
CA GLY A 134 8.11 -12.90 -17.43
C GLY A 134 6.64 -12.59 -17.69
N ARG A 135 5.96 -13.49 -18.41
CA ARG A 135 4.51 -13.36 -18.66
C ARG A 135 3.72 -13.60 -17.38
N SER A 136 2.66 -12.79 -17.19
CA SER A 136 1.68 -12.99 -16.12
C SER A 136 0.30 -13.35 -16.69
N TYR A 137 -0.39 -14.31 -16.08
CA TYR A 137 -1.79 -14.61 -16.35
C TYR A 137 -2.64 -14.22 -15.14
N VAL A 138 -3.61 -13.32 -15.34
CA VAL A 138 -4.51 -12.85 -14.28
C VAL A 138 -5.91 -13.41 -14.50
N THR A 139 -6.48 -14.03 -13.46
CA THR A 139 -7.81 -14.65 -13.49
C THR A 139 -8.57 -14.36 -12.19
N VAL A 140 -9.87 -14.62 -12.18
CA VAL A 140 -10.68 -14.60 -10.96
C VAL A 140 -10.67 -16.00 -10.33
N PRO A 141 -10.21 -16.16 -9.08
CA PRO A 141 -10.19 -17.45 -8.41
C PRO A 141 -11.62 -17.90 -8.09
N ARG A 142 -11.94 -19.15 -8.42
CA ARG A 142 -13.20 -19.80 -8.00
C ARG A 142 -12.96 -20.59 -6.72
N VAL A 143 -12.91 -19.87 -5.61
CA VAL A 143 -12.71 -20.47 -4.27
C VAL A 143 -14.03 -20.53 -3.51
N GLY A 144 -14.28 -21.65 -2.83
CA GLY A 144 -15.40 -21.79 -1.91
C GLY A 144 -15.21 -20.99 -0.61
N ASP A 145 -16.25 -20.91 0.22
CA ASP A 145 -16.18 -20.21 1.49
C ASP A 145 -15.14 -20.84 2.44
N ASP A 146 -15.06 -22.18 2.45
CA ASP A 146 -14.09 -22.96 3.25
C ASP A 146 -12.63 -22.81 2.77
N GLU A 147 -12.43 -22.36 1.54
CA GLU A 147 -11.09 -22.05 1.01
C GLU A 147 -10.71 -20.59 1.26
N ARG A 148 -11.69 -19.69 1.33
CA ARG A 148 -11.51 -18.26 1.58
C ARG A 148 -11.30 -17.94 3.04
N TRP A 149 -12.01 -18.66 3.90
CA TRP A 149 -11.99 -18.47 5.33
C TRP A 149 -11.48 -19.72 6.02
N MET A 150 -10.75 -19.52 7.09
CA MET A 150 -10.28 -20.58 7.97
C MET A 150 -10.80 -20.33 9.37
N ASP A 151 -11.16 -21.39 10.09
CA ASP A 151 -11.50 -21.26 11.51
C ASP A 151 -10.30 -20.72 12.30
N ARG A 152 -10.59 -19.79 13.21
CA ARG A 152 -9.60 -19.26 14.14
C ARG A 152 -9.21 -20.38 15.10
N SER A 153 -7.96 -20.83 14.99
CA SER A 153 -7.44 -21.89 15.86
C SER A 153 -7.29 -21.40 17.30
N VAL A 154 -7.54 -22.30 18.25
CA VAL A 154 -7.21 -22.10 19.66
C VAL A 154 -5.68 -22.11 19.83
N PHE A 155 -5.17 -21.39 20.82
CA PHE A 155 -3.73 -21.37 21.13
C PHE A 155 -3.17 -22.79 21.25
N GLY A 156 -2.18 -23.12 20.41
CA GLY A 156 -1.50 -24.41 20.39
C GLY A 156 -2.13 -25.47 19.48
N GLU A 157 -3.34 -25.24 18.96
CA GLU A 157 -4.08 -26.19 18.11
C GLU A 157 -4.06 -25.80 16.62
N TRP A 158 -2.90 -25.33 16.17
CA TRP A 158 -2.71 -24.81 14.82
C TRP A 158 -2.51 -25.94 13.78
N PRO A 159 -3.29 -25.98 12.69
CA PRO A 159 -3.15 -27.01 11.65
C PRO A 159 -1.92 -26.78 10.79
N LEU A 160 -0.97 -27.73 10.73
CA LEU A 160 0.33 -27.55 10.06
C LEU A 160 0.19 -27.50 8.52
N LEU A 161 0.24 -26.30 7.91
CA LEU A 161 0.10 -26.12 6.46
C LEU A 161 1.30 -26.72 5.71
N SER A 162 2.50 -26.59 6.27
CA SER A 162 3.72 -27.20 5.74
C SER A 162 3.60 -28.72 5.56
N ALA A 163 2.75 -29.42 6.33
CA ALA A 163 2.50 -30.85 6.12
C ALA A 163 1.78 -31.11 4.79
N GLN A 164 0.84 -30.25 4.42
CA GLN A 164 0.14 -30.34 3.14
C GLN A 164 1.09 -29.97 1.99
N VAL A 165 1.84 -28.87 2.14
CA VAL A 165 2.78 -28.38 1.11
C VAL A 165 3.89 -29.40 0.84
N HIS A 166 4.44 -30.03 1.87
CA HIS A 166 5.50 -31.05 1.73
C HIS A 166 4.95 -32.47 1.52
N GLY A 167 3.62 -32.65 1.47
CA GLY A 167 2.99 -33.94 1.20
C GLY A 167 3.19 -35.00 2.30
N PHE A 168 3.23 -34.61 3.57
CA PHE A 168 3.36 -35.56 4.66
C PHE A 168 2.09 -36.41 4.78
N THR A 169 2.27 -37.74 4.76
CA THR A 169 1.17 -38.72 4.77
C THR A 169 0.73 -39.13 6.17
N GLU A 170 1.58 -38.90 7.18
CA GLU A 170 1.30 -39.24 8.58
C GLU A 170 1.19 -37.96 9.43
N PRO A 171 0.29 -37.94 10.43
CA PRO A 171 0.17 -36.79 11.32
C PRO A 171 1.46 -36.56 12.12
N PRO A 172 1.96 -35.32 12.23
CA PRO A 172 3.13 -35.01 13.02
C PRO A 172 2.83 -35.19 14.52
N VAL A 173 3.84 -35.65 15.26
CA VAL A 173 3.83 -35.64 16.74
C VAL A 173 4.52 -34.37 17.19
N PHE A 174 3.85 -33.56 18.00
CA PHE A 174 4.39 -32.28 18.45
C PHE A 174 5.13 -32.43 19.79
N GLU A 175 6.35 -31.90 19.86
CA GLU A 175 7.13 -31.75 21.08
C GLU A 175 7.34 -30.26 21.37
N ILE A 176 6.90 -29.80 22.53
CA ILE A 176 7.01 -28.38 22.89
C ILE A 176 8.38 -28.13 23.52
N THR A 177 9.12 -27.16 23.00
CA THR A 177 10.35 -26.68 23.64
C THR A 177 10.01 -25.59 24.65
N GLU A 178 10.27 -25.86 25.92
CA GLU A 178 10.22 -24.84 26.95
C GLU A 178 11.50 -24.00 26.90
N ALA A 179 11.36 -22.70 26.68
CA ALA A 179 12.46 -21.78 26.91
C ALA A 179 12.67 -21.64 28.43
N ALA A 180 13.92 -21.69 28.88
CA ALA A 180 14.23 -21.27 30.25
C ALA A 180 13.81 -19.81 30.40
N ALA A 181 13.07 -19.48 31.46
CA ALA A 181 12.65 -18.12 31.76
C ALA A 181 13.87 -17.19 31.64
N ALA A 182 13.83 -16.29 30.66
CA ALA A 182 14.92 -15.34 30.47
C ALA A 182 15.04 -14.52 31.77
N ALA A 183 16.21 -14.52 32.38
CA ALA A 183 16.49 -13.62 33.49
C ALA A 183 16.19 -12.19 33.02
N GLU A 184 15.39 -11.46 33.80
CA GLU A 184 14.99 -10.09 33.51
C GLU A 184 16.22 -9.23 33.21
N ASP A 185 16.35 -8.83 31.95
CA ASP A 185 16.81 -7.49 31.57
C ASP A 185 16.57 -7.29 30.07
N GLY A 186 15.83 -6.24 29.71
CA GLY A 186 15.76 -5.83 28.31
C GLY A 186 14.49 -5.10 27.90
N SER A 187 14.36 -3.85 28.32
CA SER A 187 13.48 -2.85 27.69
C SER A 187 13.88 -2.48 26.24
N GLY A 188 14.78 -3.25 25.61
CA GLY A 188 15.24 -3.03 24.24
C GLY A 188 14.14 -3.30 23.21
N LEU A 189 13.95 -2.35 22.31
CA LEU A 189 13.12 -2.51 21.11
C LEU A 189 13.63 -3.70 20.27
N ALA A 190 12.70 -4.43 19.66
CA ALA A 190 13.05 -5.46 18.70
C ALA A 190 13.87 -4.84 17.55
N PRO A 191 14.96 -5.50 17.09
CA PRO A 191 15.71 -5.10 15.91
C PRO A 191 14.81 -4.75 14.71
N ALA A 192 15.26 -3.88 13.82
CA ALA A 192 14.52 -3.55 12.61
C ALA A 192 14.29 -4.77 11.69
N THR A 193 15.20 -5.76 11.76
CA THR A 193 15.12 -7.05 11.07
C THR A 193 14.03 -7.97 11.62
N CYS A 194 13.52 -7.71 12.82
CA CYS A 194 12.45 -8.50 13.41
C CYS A 194 11.11 -8.16 12.77
N TRP A 195 10.35 -9.20 12.47
CA TRP A 195 8.99 -9.09 11.97
C TRP A 195 8.11 -8.20 12.86
N ARG A 196 7.24 -7.44 12.21
CA ARG A 196 6.20 -6.62 12.82
C ARG A 196 4.90 -6.81 12.03
N PRO A 197 3.73 -6.66 12.68
CA PRO A 197 2.44 -6.67 11.98
C PRO A 197 2.43 -5.67 10.82
N PRO A 198 1.81 -6.03 9.68
CA PRO A 198 1.80 -5.18 8.50
C PRO A 198 1.07 -3.87 8.77
N ARG A 199 1.56 -2.79 8.20
CA ARG A 199 0.95 -1.46 8.32
C ARG A 199 0.60 -0.89 6.94
N PRO A 200 -0.51 -0.13 6.84
CA PRO A 200 -0.78 0.68 5.66
C PRO A 200 0.40 1.59 5.33
N ALA A 201 0.49 2.01 4.07
CA ALA A 201 1.46 3.02 3.67
C ALA A 201 1.33 4.25 4.57
N GLN A 202 2.46 4.85 4.89
CA GLN A 202 2.53 6.09 5.66
C GLN A 202 2.63 7.27 4.69
N PRO A 203 2.18 8.47 5.10
CA PRO A 203 2.22 9.64 4.23
C PRO A 203 3.64 10.02 3.80
N GLY A 204 4.67 9.59 4.53
CA GLY A 204 6.04 10.05 4.26
C GLY A 204 6.15 11.58 4.36
N PRO A 205 7.11 12.19 3.66
CA PRO A 205 7.35 13.63 3.71
C PRO A 205 6.45 14.48 2.76
N ILE A 206 5.15 14.19 2.62
CA ILE A 206 4.26 14.89 1.66
C ILE A 206 4.35 16.42 1.77
N GLY A 207 4.34 16.97 2.98
CA GLY A 207 4.41 18.41 3.19
C GLY A 207 5.71 19.03 2.64
N GLU A 208 6.81 18.27 2.67
CA GLU A 208 8.11 18.71 2.20
C GLU A 208 8.20 18.76 0.66
N LEU A 209 7.33 18.03 -0.07
CA LEU A 209 7.26 18.10 -1.53
C LEU A 209 6.79 19.47 -2.05
N PHE A 210 6.24 20.30 -1.17
CA PHE A 210 5.80 21.66 -1.48
C PHE A 210 6.73 22.73 -0.88
N ARG A 211 7.90 22.32 -0.36
CA ARG A 211 8.88 23.22 0.26
C ARG A 211 10.14 23.30 -0.61
N PRO A 212 10.38 24.43 -1.30
CA PRO A 212 11.54 24.59 -2.17
C PRO A 212 12.86 24.40 -1.42
N GLY A 213 13.82 23.75 -2.07
CA GLY A 213 15.14 23.47 -1.52
C GLY A 213 15.26 22.16 -0.73
N VAL A 214 14.15 21.49 -0.43
CA VAL A 214 14.20 20.15 0.18
C VAL A 214 14.88 19.17 -0.77
N ARG A 215 15.80 18.37 -0.24
CA ARG A 215 16.49 17.31 -0.98
C ARG A 215 15.81 15.97 -0.73
N VAL A 216 15.49 15.28 -1.82
CA VAL A 216 14.79 13.99 -1.79
C VAL A 216 15.45 13.00 -2.75
N THR A 217 15.14 11.71 -2.61
CA THR A 217 15.49 10.67 -3.58
C THR A 217 14.31 9.75 -3.82
N ASN A 218 14.14 9.30 -5.06
CA ASN A 218 13.17 8.25 -5.41
C ASN A 218 13.85 6.88 -5.62
N GLY A 219 15.13 6.76 -5.24
CA GLY A 219 15.95 5.55 -5.41
C GLY A 219 16.55 5.38 -6.81
N TYR A 220 15.92 5.93 -7.86
CA TYR A 220 16.46 5.95 -9.23
C TYR A 220 17.38 7.14 -9.44
N HIS A 221 16.93 8.31 -9.00
CA HIS A 221 17.72 9.54 -8.98
C HIS A 221 18.36 9.66 -7.60
N PRO A 222 19.71 9.65 -7.51
CA PRO A 222 20.40 9.70 -6.22
C PRO A 222 20.07 10.96 -5.44
N GLU A 223 19.75 12.04 -6.14
CA GLU A 223 19.33 13.31 -5.55
C GLU A 223 18.37 14.07 -6.48
N MET A 224 17.33 14.61 -5.88
CA MET A 224 16.40 15.55 -6.48
C MET A 224 16.21 16.73 -5.52
N THR A 225 16.00 17.93 -6.05
CA THR A 225 15.71 19.13 -5.26
C THR A 225 14.29 19.59 -5.53
N VAL A 226 13.46 19.68 -4.49
CA VAL A 226 12.12 20.27 -4.56
C VAL A 226 12.25 21.73 -4.99
N VAL A 227 11.47 22.14 -5.98
CA VAL A 227 11.44 23.52 -6.50
C VAL A 227 10.12 24.19 -6.14
N GLU A 228 9.97 25.48 -6.48
CA GLU A 228 8.72 26.21 -6.28
C GLU A 228 7.52 25.42 -6.83
N PRO A 229 6.50 25.15 -6.00
CA PRO A 229 5.26 24.53 -6.46
C PRO A 229 4.68 25.34 -7.62
N ARG A 230 4.17 24.66 -8.63
CA ARG A 230 3.49 25.36 -9.71
C ARG A 230 2.06 25.63 -9.30
N ARG A 231 1.67 26.90 -9.18
CA ARG A 231 0.25 27.29 -9.12
C ARG A 231 -0.35 27.26 -10.51
N ILE A 232 -1.43 26.51 -10.67
CA ILE A 232 -2.20 26.49 -11.91
C ILE A 232 -3.05 27.75 -11.97
N ALA A 233 -3.28 28.25 -13.18
CA ALA A 233 -4.13 29.43 -13.37
C ALA A 233 -5.58 29.11 -12.98
N GLY A 234 -6.21 30.01 -12.24
CA GLY A 234 -7.56 29.84 -11.72
C GLY A 234 -7.64 28.95 -10.47
N THR A 235 -8.86 28.61 -10.09
CA THR A 235 -9.21 27.88 -8.85
C THR A 235 -10.27 26.82 -9.14
N LEU A 236 -10.29 25.71 -8.40
CA LEU A 236 -11.36 24.71 -8.46
C LEU A 236 -12.55 25.15 -7.60
N SER A 237 -13.72 25.35 -8.21
CA SER A 237 -14.98 25.66 -7.52
C SER A 237 -15.63 24.40 -6.92
N VAL A 238 -15.84 24.41 -5.61
CA VAL A 238 -16.50 23.33 -4.83
C VAL A 238 -17.60 23.93 -3.93
N PRO A 239 -18.69 24.48 -4.51
CA PRO A 239 -19.78 25.11 -3.76
C PRO A 239 -20.54 24.14 -2.85
N SER A 240 -20.50 22.83 -3.12
CA SER A 240 -21.14 21.85 -2.23
C SER A 240 -20.41 21.66 -0.90
N GLY A 241 -19.14 22.05 -0.80
CA GLY A 241 -18.26 21.69 0.31
C GLY A 241 -17.87 20.21 0.34
N LEU A 242 -18.08 19.47 -0.75
CA LEU A 242 -17.68 18.07 -0.88
C LEU A 242 -16.70 17.91 -2.04
N LEU A 243 -15.41 17.80 -1.72
CA LEU A 243 -14.37 17.59 -2.73
C LEU A 243 -14.30 16.10 -3.09
N ALA A 244 -14.59 15.76 -4.34
CA ALA A 244 -14.39 14.44 -4.90
C ALA A 244 -12.95 14.27 -5.44
N VAL A 245 -12.39 13.07 -5.27
CA VAL A 245 -11.12 12.65 -5.87
C VAL A 245 -11.32 11.28 -6.49
N SER A 246 -11.16 11.15 -7.81
CA SER A 246 -11.38 9.88 -8.51
C SER A 246 -10.69 9.83 -9.87
N GLY A 247 -10.59 8.65 -10.46
CA GLY A 247 -10.39 8.52 -11.91
C GLY A 247 -11.67 8.93 -12.62
N PRO A 248 -11.63 9.73 -13.71
CA PRO A 248 -12.83 10.10 -14.45
C PRO A 248 -13.28 9.01 -15.45
N ASP A 249 -12.44 7.98 -15.65
CA ASP A 249 -12.63 6.84 -16.55
C ASP A 249 -13.30 5.62 -15.87
N ILE A 250 -13.77 5.79 -14.64
CA ILE A 250 -14.36 4.72 -13.82
C ILE A 250 -15.83 4.48 -14.20
N ASP A 251 -16.34 3.28 -13.88
CA ASP A 251 -17.74 2.90 -14.12
C ASP A 251 -18.71 3.87 -13.42
N HIS A 252 -19.62 4.47 -14.20
CA HIS A 252 -20.43 5.63 -13.80
C HIS A 252 -21.46 5.37 -12.70
N GLY A 253 -21.61 4.12 -12.23
CA GLY A 253 -22.67 3.72 -11.30
C GLY A 253 -22.39 3.98 -9.81
N ASP A 254 -21.12 4.12 -9.41
CA ASP A 254 -20.72 4.10 -7.99
C ASP A 254 -20.36 5.48 -7.41
N GLY A 255 -20.51 6.55 -8.20
CA GLY A 255 -20.12 7.90 -7.80
C GLY A 255 -18.60 8.07 -7.67
N PRO A 256 -18.11 9.17 -7.05
CA PRO A 256 -16.69 9.38 -6.88
C PRO A 256 -16.11 8.41 -5.85
N HIS A 257 -14.91 7.89 -6.13
CA HIS A 257 -14.23 6.95 -5.23
C HIS A 257 -13.98 7.54 -3.84
N ILE A 258 -13.42 8.74 -3.76
CA ILE A 258 -13.09 9.39 -2.50
C ILE A 258 -13.82 10.72 -2.43
N THR A 259 -14.40 11.02 -1.27
CA THR A 259 -14.95 12.34 -0.97
C THR A 259 -14.36 12.89 0.33
N VAL A 260 -14.04 14.18 0.32
CA VAL A 260 -13.43 14.90 1.45
C VAL A 260 -14.28 16.14 1.73
N PRO A 261 -14.86 16.27 2.93
CA PRO A 261 -15.57 17.49 3.30
C PRO A 261 -14.58 18.65 3.46
N VAL A 262 -14.87 19.74 2.78
CA VAL A 262 -14.12 21.01 2.79
C VAL A 262 -15.12 22.16 2.98
N PRO A 263 -14.68 23.37 3.39
CA PRO A 263 -15.56 24.52 3.31
C PRO A 263 -16.13 24.69 1.88
N PRO A 264 -17.36 25.17 1.68
CA PRO A 264 -17.78 25.63 0.35
C PRO A 264 -16.89 26.77 -0.14
N GLY A 265 -16.38 26.70 -1.37
CA GLY A 265 -15.56 27.77 -1.92
C GLY A 265 -14.73 27.39 -3.13
N GLU A 266 -13.78 28.26 -3.46
CA GLU A 266 -12.85 28.10 -4.57
C GLU A 266 -11.43 27.82 -4.05
N TYR A 267 -10.73 26.89 -4.69
CA TYR A 267 -9.46 26.36 -4.18
C TYR A 267 -8.32 26.40 -5.18
N VAL A 268 -7.11 26.69 -4.70
CA VAL A 268 -5.92 26.74 -5.55
C VAL A 268 -5.47 25.32 -5.91
N LEU A 269 -5.10 25.11 -7.18
CA LEU A 269 -4.50 23.88 -7.66
C LEU A 269 -2.98 24.05 -7.78
N GLU A 270 -2.22 23.08 -7.29
CA GLU A 270 -0.76 23.12 -7.31
C GLU A 270 -0.10 21.80 -7.69
N GLU A 271 1.06 21.91 -8.32
CA GLU A 271 1.97 20.78 -8.60
C GLU A 271 3.20 20.88 -7.70
N ALA A 272 3.46 19.82 -6.92
CA ALA A 272 4.75 19.61 -6.29
C ALA A 272 5.75 19.13 -7.33
N ARG A 273 6.90 19.80 -7.44
CA ARG A 273 7.89 19.52 -8.48
C ARG A 273 9.27 19.31 -7.90
N ALA A 274 10.01 18.37 -8.47
CA ALA A 274 11.39 18.11 -8.10
C ALA A 274 12.30 18.12 -9.34
N ARG A 275 13.40 18.85 -9.24
CA ARG A 275 14.44 18.94 -10.27
C ARG A 275 15.52 17.92 -10.01
N HIS A 276 15.98 17.25 -11.06
CA HIS A 276 17.11 16.33 -10.99
C HIS A 276 17.94 16.38 -12.28
N THR A 277 19.17 15.89 -12.19
CA THR A 277 20.11 15.81 -13.32
C THR A 277 20.56 14.38 -13.48
N TYR A 278 20.59 13.88 -14.72
CA TYR A 278 21.06 12.54 -15.03
C TYR A 278 21.80 12.53 -16.37
N HIS A 279 22.64 11.52 -16.58
CA HIS A 279 23.26 11.29 -17.88
C HIS A 279 22.27 10.60 -18.80
N CYS A 280 21.83 11.30 -19.86
CA CYS A 280 20.97 10.73 -20.88
C CYS A 280 21.84 10.06 -21.96
N GLU A 281 21.81 8.72 -22.03
CA GLU A 281 22.62 7.96 -23.00
C GLU A 281 22.31 8.34 -24.45
N TRP A 282 21.03 8.61 -24.76
CA TRP A 282 20.60 9.01 -26.10
C TRP A 282 21.13 10.39 -26.52
N GLU A 283 21.21 11.34 -25.59
CA GLU A 283 21.77 12.68 -25.84
C GLU A 283 23.29 12.75 -25.63
N GLY A 284 23.91 11.70 -25.08
CA GLY A 284 25.35 11.66 -24.78
C GLY A 284 25.81 12.76 -23.82
N SER A 285 24.91 13.34 -23.02
CA SER A 285 25.18 14.48 -22.15
C SER A 285 24.36 14.44 -20.85
N GLU A 286 24.69 15.33 -19.91
CA GLU A 286 23.86 15.54 -18.73
C GLU A 286 22.63 16.38 -19.06
N VAL A 287 21.47 15.89 -18.68
CA VAL A 287 20.18 16.55 -18.88
C VAL A 287 19.56 16.85 -17.53
N THR A 288 18.98 18.04 -17.40
CA THR A 288 18.22 18.44 -16.21
C THR A 288 16.73 18.41 -16.53
N ARG A 289 15.97 17.68 -15.72
CA ARG A 289 14.51 17.58 -15.82
C ARG A 289 13.85 18.07 -14.54
N THR A 290 12.59 18.44 -14.65
CA THR A 290 11.74 18.81 -13.52
C THR A 290 10.47 18.01 -13.65
N ASP A 291 10.26 17.11 -12.70
CA ASP A 291 9.15 16.17 -12.72
C ASP A 291 8.13 16.57 -11.67
N THR A 292 6.86 16.31 -11.95
CA THR A 292 5.77 16.50 -10.99
C THR A 292 5.65 15.27 -10.11
N MET A 293 5.78 15.46 -8.80
CA MET A 293 5.73 14.39 -7.80
C MET A 293 4.32 14.18 -7.24
N ALA A 294 3.56 15.27 -7.15
CA ALA A 294 2.22 15.27 -6.60
C ALA A 294 1.42 16.45 -7.16
N VAL A 295 0.10 16.30 -7.14
CA VAL A 295 -0.85 17.38 -7.39
C VAL A 295 -1.68 17.63 -6.14
N ARG A 296 -2.11 18.87 -5.89
CA ARG A 296 -2.94 19.18 -4.71
C ARG A 296 -4.02 20.22 -4.97
N VAL A 297 -5.09 20.07 -4.20
CA VAL A 297 -6.03 21.16 -3.87
C VAL A 297 -5.57 21.78 -2.56
N LEU A 298 -5.19 23.06 -2.59
CA LEU A 298 -4.82 23.83 -1.42
C LEU A 298 -6.06 24.54 -0.85
N VAL A 299 -6.51 24.09 0.32
CA VAL A 299 -7.71 24.59 1.01
C VAL A 299 -7.37 25.79 1.89
N SER A 300 -6.17 25.78 2.51
CA SER A 300 -5.67 26.87 3.35
C SER A 300 -4.15 26.92 3.29
N GLU A 301 -3.58 28.12 3.40
CA GLU A 301 -2.11 28.35 3.46
C GLU A 301 -1.50 27.90 4.80
N ILE A 302 -2.33 27.48 5.77
CA ILE A 302 -1.86 26.94 7.04
C ILE A 302 -1.16 25.59 6.81
N PRO A 303 0.07 25.37 7.33
CA PRO A 303 0.74 24.08 7.20
C PRO A 303 -0.06 22.92 7.82
N ALA A 304 -0.03 21.77 7.16
CA ALA A 304 -0.62 20.54 7.71
C ALA A 304 0.21 20.04 8.90
N ALA A 305 -0.45 19.84 10.04
CA ALA A 305 0.13 19.21 11.22
C ALA A 305 0.09 17.67 11.13
N THR A 306 -0.91 17.12 10.44
CA THR A 306 -1.05 15.67 10.22
C THR A 306 -1.51 15.36 8.80
N TRP A 307 -1.15 14.17 8.33
CA TRP A 307 -1.58 13.62 7.05
C TRP A 307 -2.23 12.26 7.28
N ALA A 308 -3.38 12.03 6.66
CA ALA A 308 -4.08 10.75 6.70
C ALA A 308 -4.49 10.32 5.29
N MET A 309 -4.36 9.03 4.99
CA MET A 309 -4.83 8.46 3.75
C MET A 309 -6.35 8.60 3.68
N ALA A 310 -6.86 9.20 2.61
CA ALA A 310 -8.28 9.26 2.35
C ALA A 310 -8.79 7.87 1.99
N ARG A 311 -10.05 7.60 2.34
CA ARG A 311 -10.65 6.28 2.27
C ARG A 311 -12.10 6.41 1.84
N ARG A 312 -12.60 5.40 1.15
CA ARG A 312 -14.02 5.20 0.92
C ARG A 312 -14.70 4.79 2.23
N PRO A 313 -16.04 4.95 2.35
CA PRO A 313 -16.77 4.49 3.53
C PRO A 313 -16.60 3.00 3.83
N ASP A 314 -16.39 2.18 2.81
CA ASP A 314 -16.25 0.72 2.85
C ASP A 314 -14.79 0.22 2.91
N ASP A 315 -13.81 1.12 2.84
CA ASP A 315 -12.39 0.77 2.95
C ASP A 315 -12.01 0.32 4.37
N ASP A 316 -11.70 -0.97 4.51
CA ASP A 316 -11.24 -1.56 5.76
C ASP A 316 -9.71 -1.62 5.84
N PRO A 317 -9.03 -0.80 6.67
CA PRO A 317 -7.58 -0.80 6.76
C PRO A 317 -6.98 -2.14 7.21
N ARG A 318 -7.78 -3.05 7.81
CA ARG A 318 -7.34 -4.40 8.17
C ARG A 318 -7.00 -5.25 6.93
N LEU A 319 -7.54 -4.92 5.76
CA LEU A 319 -7.26 -5.61 4.48
C LEU A 319 -5.92 -5.20 3.85
N LEU A 320 -5.30 -4.10 4.31
CA LEU A 320 -4.05 -3.62 3.75
C LEU A 320 -2.87 -4.47 4.23
N ARG A 321 -2.06 -4.90 3.27
CA ARG A 321 -0.74 -5.50 3.49
C ARG A 321 0.27 -4.41 3.86
N GLU A 322 1.50 -4.83 4.16
CA GLU A 322 2.59 -3.90 4.43
C GLU A 322 2.74 -2.90 3.27
N ASN A 323 2.70 -1.61 3.61
CA ASN A 323 2.70 -0.48 2.68
C ASN A 323 1.57 -0.50 1.63
N GLY A 324 0.49 -1.23 1.90
CA GLY A 324 -0.71 -1.20 1.07
C GLY A 324 -1.40 0.17 1.13
N ILE A 325 -2.06 0.53 0.03
CA ILE A 325 -2.77 1.80 -0.12
C ILE A 325 -4.25 1.58 -0.46
N TYR A 326 -5.06 2.55 -0.05
CA TYR A 326 -6.33 2.87 -0.68
C TYR A 326 -6.18 4.16 -1.47
N GLY A 327 -7.06 4.36 -2.45
CA GLY A 327 -6.93 5.42 -3.42
C GLY A 327 -8.09 5.42 -4.42
N PHE A 328 -7.90 6.17 -5.49
CA PHE A 328 -8.72 6.00 -6.69
C PHE A 328 -7.96 5.15 -7.71
N ASP A 329 -8.71 4.38 -8.48
CA ASP A 329 -8.18 3.59 -9.60
C ASP A 329 -8.33 4.37 -10.91
N THR A 330 -7.42 4.13 -11.85
CA THR A 330 -7.49 4.61 -13.24
C THR A 330 -6.88 3.57 -14.19
N ASP A 331 -7.45 3.46 -15.39
CA ASP A 331 -6.99 2.65 -16.54
C ASP A 331 -6.64 3.54 -17.75
N GLY A 332 -6.93 4.84 -17.66
CA GLY A 332 -6.57 5.88 -18.63
C GLY A 332 -5.48 6.82 -18.12
N ALA A 333 -4.69 6.39 -17.13
CA ALA A 333 -3.68 7.18 -16.44
C ALA A 333 -4.15 8.61 -16.07
N THR A 334 -5.41 8.78 -15.66
CA THR A 334 -6.01 10.09 -15.38
C THR A 334 -6.73 10.10 -14.04
N GLY A 335 -6.52 11.16 -13.26
CA GLY A 335 -7.29 11.46 -12.05
C GLY A 335 -8.00 12.80 -12.16
N CYS A 336 -8.89 13.09 -11.22
CA CYS A 336 -9.53 14.40 -11.13
C CYS A 336 -9.85 14.81 -9.69
N PHE A 337 -9.92 16.13 -9.49
CA PHE A 337 -10.57 16.76 -8.35
C PHE A 337 -11.87 17.38 -8.83
N ALA A 338 -12.98 17.20 -8.11
CA ALA A 338 -14.27 17.74 -8.54
C ALA A 338 -15.18 18.16 -7.39
N ASP A 339 -16.21 18.97 -7.69
CA ASP A 339 -17.38 19.07 -6.80
C ASP A 339 -18.16 17.75 -6.80
N GLY A 340 -18.17 17.07 -5.66
CA GLY A 340 -18.80 15.77 -5.48
C GLY A 340 -20.32 15.78 -5.62
N ALA A 341 -21.00 16.92 -5.40
CA ALA A 341 -22.45 17.01 -5.59
C ALA A 341 -22.84 17.16 -7.07
N ALA A 342 -21.91 17.62 -7.91
CA ALA A 342 -22.08 17.80 -9.36
C ALA A 342 -21.35 16.71 -10.18
N TRP A 343 -21.03 15.58 -9.54
CA TRP A 343 -20.16 14.53 -10.10
C TRP A 343 -20.59 14.06 -11.51
N GLU A 344 -21.83 13.62 -11.68
CA GLU A 344 -22.28 13.08 -12.96
C GLU A 344 -22.33 14.12 -14.10
N PRO A 345 -22.91 15.32 -13.91
CA PRO A 345 -22.82 16.38 -14.92
C PRO A 345 -21.37 16.72 -15.31
N LEU A 346 -20.46 16.79 -14.34
CA LEU A 346 -19.05 17.12 -14.57
C LEU A 346 -18.30 16.02 -15.33
N LEU A 347 -18.54 14.75 -15.00
CA LEU A 347 -18.00 13.63 -15.76
C LEU A 347 -18.51 13.63 -17.20
N ALA A 348 -19.81 13.84 -17.42
CA ALA A 348 -20.38 13.91 -18.76
C ALA A 348 -19.77 15.04 -19.61
N LEU A 349 -19.42 16.17 -18.98
CA LEU A 349 -18.69 17.25 -19.64
C LEU A 349 -17.24 16.86 -19.96
N PHE A 350 -16.55 16.22 -19.01
CA PHE A 350 -15.18 15.72 -19.20
C PHE A 350 -15.10 14.77 -20.39
N GLU A 351 -16.01 13.80 -20.49
CA GLU A 351 -16.02 12.82 -21.58
C GLU A 351 -16.24 13.45 -22.95
N LYS A 352 -17.18 14.40 -23.05
CA LYS A 352 -17.40 15.16 -24.29
C LYS A 352 -16.15 15.92 -24.70
N GLY A 353 -15.53 16.57 -23.72
CA GLY A 353 -14.27 17.31 -23.91
C GLY A 353 -13.14 16.44 -24.44
N LEU A 354 -12.88 15.30 -23.79
CA LEU A 354 -11.75 14.43 -24.09
C LEU A 354 -11.97 13.54 -25.33
N MET A 355 -13.16 12.93 -25.48
CA MET A 355 -13.40 11.91 -26.51
C MET A 355 -13.93 12.48 -27.82
N GLN A 356 -14.57 13.65 -27.83
CA GLN A 356 -15.35 14.08 -29.01
C GLN A 356 -14.79 15.30 -29.73
N GLY A 357 -13.88 16.08 -29.12
CA GLY A 357 -13.46 17.36 -29.72
C GLY A 357 -14.67 18.15 -30.24
N ASP A 358 -15.78 18.06 -29.50
CA ASP A 358 -17.09 18.44 -29.98
C ASP A 358 -17.07 19.95 -30.24
N PRO A 359 -17.19 20.38 -31.51
CA PRO A 359 -17.11 21.79 -31.86
C PRO A 359 -18.25 22.62 -31.24
N ASP A 360 -19.29 21.97 -30.70
CA ASP A 360 -20.43 22.59 -30.04
C ASP A 360 -20.31 22.63 -28.50
N LEU A 361 -19.18 22.18 -27.91
CA LEU A 361 -18.92 22.40 -26.48
C LEU A 361 -18.85 23.89 -26.18
N ASP A 362 -19.62 24.32 -25.18
CA ASP A 362 -19.61 25.70 -24.70
C ASP A 362 -18.18 26.04 -24.22
N PRO A 363 -17.50 27.03 -24.83
CA PRO A 363 -16.17 27.45 -24.42
C PRO A 363 -16.12 27.93 -22.96
N ASP A 364 -17.26 28.32 -22.38
CA ASP A 364 -17.35 28.73 -20.97
C ASP A 364 -17.51 27.54 -20.01
N ALA A 365 -17.72 26.32 -20.52
CA ALA A 365 -17.85 25.09 -19.73
C ALA A 365 -16.59 24.21 -19.76
N TYR A 366 -15.57 24.59 -20.55
CA TYR A 366 -14.40 23.77 -20.88
C TYR A 366 -13.14 24.63 -21.01
N GLU A 367 -12.05 24.22 -20.35
CA GLU A 367 -10.74 24.90 -20.45
C GLU A 367 -9.60 23.87 -20.52
N ASP A 368 -8.83 23.88 -21.62
CA ASP A 368 -7.57 23.14 -21.74
C ASP A 368 -6.48 23.79 -20.90
N ILE A 369 -5.77 22.98 -20.10
CA ILE A 369 -4.61 23.44 -19.33
C ILE A 369 -3.33 22.94 -20.02
N SER A 370 -2.58 23.85 -20.63
CA SER A 370 -1.34 23.51 -21.31
C SER A 370 -0.12 23.50 -20.38
N ASP A 371 0.91 22.77 -20.80
CA ASP A 371 2.20 22.66 -20.14
C ASP A 371 2.15 22.14 -18.70
N SER A 372 1.13 21.41 -18.27
CA SER A 372 0.84 21.06 -16.88
C SER A 372 0.46 19.56 -16.74
N MET A 373 0.54 19.00 -15.53
CA MET A 373 -0.08 17.71 -15.21
C MET A 373 -1.59 17.83 -15.19
N TYR A 374 -2.14 18.95 -14.78
CA TYR A 374 -3.55 19.25 -15.04
C TYR A 374 -3.75 19.42 -16.54
N LEU A 375 -4.73 18.70 -17.07
CA LEU A 375 -5.00 18.57 -18.50
C LEU A 375 -6.21 19.41 -18.90
N LEU A 376 -7.24 19.38 -18.07
CA LEU A 376 -8.56 19.88 -18.41
C LEU A 376 -9.31 20.39 -17.20
N ARG A 377 -10.12 21.43 -17.39
CA ARG A 377 -11.19 21.83 -16.46
C ARG A 377 -12.55 21.84 -17.14
N THR A 378 -13.56 21.41 -16.40
CA THR A 378 -14.97 21.52 -16.79
C THR A 378 -15.79 22.18 -15.69
N ARG A 379 -16.83 22.91 -16.07
CA ARG A 379 -17.74 23.61 -15.16
C ARG A 379 -19.19 23.27 -15.46
N ASP A 380 -19.93 22.87 -14.44
CA ASP A 380 -21.38 22.72 -14.54
C ASP A 380 -22.06 24.06 -14.23
N GLN A 381 -22.70 24.67 -15.22
CA GLN A 381 -23.37 25.96 -15.08
C GLN A 381 -24.54 25.94 -14.09
N ALA A 382 -25.17 24.78 -13.86
CA ALA A 382 -26.32 24.68 -12.97
C ALA A 382 -25.93 24.75 -11.49
N THR A 383 -24.81 24.13 -11.13
CA THR A 383 -24.32 24.06 -9.74
C THR A 383 -23.16 25.00 -9.45
N ASP A 384 -22.51 25.52 -10.49
CA ASP A 384 -21.23 26.24 -10.42
C ASP A 384 -20.06 25.38 -9.88
N GLY A 385 -20.27 24.07 -9.80
CA GLY A 385 -19.23 23.10 -9.46
C GLY A 385 -18.29 22.87 -10.64
N GLU A 386 -17.06 22.47 -10.33
CA GLU A 386 -16.03 22.21 -11.32
C GLU A 386 -15.37 20.85 -11.15
N LEU A 387 -14.75 20.37 -12.23
CA LEU A 387 -13.83 19.26 -12.25
C LEU A 387 -12.52 19.71 -12.89
N ALA A 388 -11.39 19.36 -12.27
CA ALA A 388 -10.05 19.53 -12.79
C ALA A 388 -9.38 18.16 -12.93
N ALA A 389 -9.16 17.74 -14.18
CA ALA A 389 -8.49 16.48 -14.50
C ALA A 389 -6.98 16.67 -14.57
N PHE A 390 -6.24 15.65 -14.15
CA PHE A 390 -4.78 15.61 -14.17
C PHE A 390 -4.26 14.25 -14.63
N ALA A 391 -3.10 14.26 -15.29
CA ALA A 391 -2.37 13.07 -15.64
C ALA A 391 -1.78 12.40 -14.41
N THR A 392 -1.74 11.08 -14.45
CA THR A 392 -0.96 10.23 -13.56
C THR A 392 0.17 9.56 -14.36
N THR A 393 1.10 8.90 -13.69
CA THR A 393 2.29 8.33 -14.35
C THR A 393 2.05 6.98 -15.01
N GLY A 394 0.81 6.47 -14.95
CA GLY A 394 0.38 5.21 -15.53
C GLY A 394 -0.92 4.71 -14.88
N ASP A 395 -1.31 3.49 -15.23
CA ASP A 395 -2.53 2.88 -14.67
C ASP A 395 -2.31 2.32 -13.27
N GLY A 396 -3.39 2.19 -12.52
CA GLY A 396 -3.40 1.59 -11.19
C GLY A 396 -4.09 2.44 -10.14
N THR A 397 -3.73 2.19 -8.88
CA THR A 397 -4.32 2.84 -7.71
C THR A 397 -3.39 3.94 -7.19
N TYR A 398 -3.92 5.16 -7.05
CA TYR A 398 -3.18 6.31 -6.55
C TYR A 398 -3.67 6.77 -5.17
N PRO A 399 -2.78 6.89 -4.16
CA PRO A 399 -3.18 7.27 -2.83
C PRO A 399 -3.53 8.76 -2.75
N VAL A 400 -4.61 9.04 -2.04
CA VAL A 400 -5.04 10.41 -1.72
C VAL A 400 -4.72 10.68 -0.26
N TRP A 401 -4.12 11.82 0.03
CA TRP A 401 -3.71 12.22 1.37
C TRP A 401 -4.38 13.53 1.78
N VAL A 402 -5.02 13.53 2.95
CA VAL A 402 -5.69 14.70 3.51
C VAL A 402 -4.83 15.28 4.62
N GLY A 403 -4.38 16.52 4.40
CA GLY A 403 -3.64 17.31 5.36
C GLY A 403 -4.58 18.07 6.28
N ARG A 404 -4.33 18.02 7.60
CA ARG A 404 -5.11 18.75 8.60
C ARG A 404 -4.25 19.67 9.45
N SER A 405 -4.77 20.86 9.78
CA SER A 405 -4.15 21.80 10.72
C SER A 405 -4.13 21.23 12.14
N GLU A 406 -3.48 21.93 13.08
CA GLU A 406 -3.52 21.58 14.50
C GLU A 406 -4.95 21.59 15.08
N ALA A 407 -5.84 22.44 14.52
CA ALA A 407 -7.25 22.49 14.88
C ALA A 407 -8.08 21.34 14.25
N GLY A 408 -7.46 20.51 13.40
CA GLY A 408 -8.13 19.40 12.71
C GLY A 408 -8.84 19.80 11.41
N GLU A 409 -8.75 21.06 10.98
CA GLU A 409 -9.36 21.56 9.73
C GLU A 409 -8.58 21.07 8.51
N VAL A 410 -9.27 20.74 7.41
CA VAL A 410 -8.60 20.34 6.16
C VAL A 410 -7.87 21.55 5.59
N VAL A 411 -6.57 21.40 5.31
CA VAL A 411 -5.73 22.44 4.72
C VAL A 411 -5.26 22.09 3.31
N GLY A 412 -5.26 20.81 2.94
CA GLY A 412 -4.97 20.39 1.58
C GLY A 412 -5.29 18.93 1.33
N VAL A 413 -5.55 18.61 0.07
CA VAL A 413 -5.77 17.24 -0.42
C VAL A 413 -4.77 16.98 -1.55
N VAL A 414 -3.94 15.96 -1.37
CA VAL A 414 -2.79 15.67 -2.23
C VAL A 414 -2.95 14.30 -2.87
N VAL A 415 -2.69 14.22 -4.17
CA VAL A 415 -2.51 12.95 -4.88
C VAL A 415 -1.05 12.82 -5.24
N LEU A 416 -0.43 11.75 -4.78
CA LEU A 416 0.91 11.38 -5.23
C LEU A 416 0.78 10.77 -6.60
N VAL A 417 1.38 11.37 -7.62
CA VAL A 417 1.40 10.81 -8.99
C VAL A 417 2.65 9.99 -9.24
N GLU A 418 3.64 10.11 -8.36
CA GLU A 418 4.87 9.32 -8.33
C GLU A 418 5.00 8.58 -7.00
N ARG A 419 5.92 7.62 -6.92
CA ARG A 419 6.25 6.96 -5.66
C ARG A 419 6.73 8.00 -4.63
N MET A 420 6.25 7.90 -3.39
CA MET A 420 6.69 8.74 -2.27
C MET A 420 8.23 8.70 -2.14
N PRO A 421 8.92 9.85 -2.28
CA PRO A 421 10.37 9.87 -2.15
C PRO A 421 10.81 9.90 -0.68
N GLU A 422 12.08 9.59 -0.46
CA GLU A 422 12.72 9.67 0.85
C GLU A 422 13.42 11.02 1.02
N LEU A 423 13.41 11.57 2.23
CA LEU A 423 14.18 12.77 2.56
C LEU A 423 15.67 12.43 2.63
N LEU A 424 16.49 13.23 1.95
CA LEU A 424 17.92 13.19 2.16
C LEU A 424 18.31 14.07 3.34
N PRO A 425 19.37 13.72 4.09
CA PRO A 425 19.89 14.59 5.15
C PRO A 425 20.23 15.97 4.60
N GLU A 426 20.02 17.01 5.42
CA GLU A 426 20.56 18.33 5.12
C GLU A 426 22.08 18.22 4.94
N SER A 427 22.60 18.78 3.86
CA SER A 427 24.04 18.80 3.63
C SER A 427 24.71 19.63 4.73
N ALA A 428 25.69 19.05 5.42
CA ALA A 428 26.56 19.79 6.32
C ALA A 428 27.56 20.65 5.51
N ALA A 429 27.10 21.73 4.89
CA ALA A 429 27.89 22.86 4.40
C ALA A 429 26.92 23.98 3.94
N ALA A 430 26.99 25.23 4.40
CA ALA A 430 28.18 26.04 4.66
C ALA A 430 28.03 26.92 5.92
N VAL A 431 28.81 26.61 6.95
CA VAL A 431 29.43 27.62 7.81
C VAL A 431 30.93 27.49 7.52
N ALA A 432 31.41 28.26 6.56
CA ALA A 432 32.83 28.47 6.29
C ALA A 432 33.03 29.94 5.94
#